data_AF-A0A7C4DH75-F1
#
_entry.id   AF-A0A7C4DH75-F1
#
_cell.length_a   1.000
_cell.length_b   1.000
_cell.length_c   1.000
_cell.angle_alpha   90.00
_cell.angle_beta   90.00
_cell.angle_gamma   90.00
#
_symmetry.space_group_name_H-M   'P 1'
#
loop_
_entity.id
_entity.type
_entity.pdbx_description
1 polymer ?
#
loop_
_entity_poly.entity_id
_entity_poly.type
_entity_poly.pdbx_seq_one_letter_code
_entity_poly.pdbx_strand_id
1 'polypeptide(L)'
;MVGVGRGSREPSRFIVLEYRPHANKTRQPPVVLIGKHELEEGLVKETDAALAYHELIKVKVRGADRNAMLEAAMNMAKEIGRNAPLGVQSAKQVMNYCRDKSIRDGLNYVAARNSQILRSADVIEAFTAFMQKRKPEFKGK
;
A
#
# COMPACT_ATOMS: atom_id res chain seq x y z
N MET A 1 -23.79 -0.52 39.91
CA MET A 1 -22.95 0.55 39.33
C MET A 1 -21.56 -0.05 39.08
N VAL A 2 -21.34 -0.58 37.87
CA VAL A 2 -20.10 -1.30 37.51
C VAL A 2 -19.19 -0.33 36.77
N GLY A 3 -17.98 -0.13 37.30
CA GLY A 3 -16.97 0.76 36.75
C GLY A 3 -16.40 0.25 35.44
N VAL A 4 -16.20 1.16 34.49
CA VAL A 4 -15.46 0.89 33.24
C VAL A 4 -14.18 1.72 33.29
N GLY A 5 -13.06 1.01 33.38
CA GLY A 5 -11.72 1.58 33.47
C GLY A 5 -11.38 2.45 32.27
N ARG A 6 -10.76 3.59 32.55
CA ARG A 6 -10.08 4.44 31.55
C ARG A 6 -8.88 3.66 31.01
N GLY A 7 -9.08 2.94 29.90
CA GLY A 7 -7.98 2.44 29.09
C GLY A 7 -7.30 3.60 28.37
N SER A 8 -6.10 3.97 28.82
CA SER A 8 -5.20 4.86 28.10
C SER A 8 -4.87 4.24 26.74
N ARG A 9 -5.56 4.65 25.67
CA ARG A 9 -5.19 4.28 24.31
C ARG A 9 -3.89 5.01 23.98
N GLU A 10 -2.80 4.27 23.85
CA GLU A 10 -1.54 4.83 23.35
C GLU A 10 -1.77 5.54 22.00
N PRO A 11 -1.04 6.65 21.72
CA PRO A 11 -1.17 7.38 20.48
C PRO A 11 -0.88 6.43 19.31
N SER A 12 -1.90 6.23 18.47
CA SER A 12 -1.77 5.44 17.26
C SER A 12 -0.76 6.13 16.35
N ARG A 13 0.43 5.58 16.25
CA ARG A 13 1.41 6.00 15.25
C ARG A 13 1.01 5.36 13.91
N PHE A 14 1.16 6.09 12.81
CA PHE A 14 0.81 5.63 11.45
C PHE A 14 2.01 5.83 10.54
N ILE A 15 2.11 5.03 9.46
CA ILE A 15 3.16 5.13 8.45
C ILE A 15 2.51 5.10 7.07
N VAL A 16 2.56 6.22 6.36
CA VAL A 16 2.26 6.22 4.92
C VAL A 16 3.37 5.47 4.22
N LEU A 17 3.04 4.56 3.30
CA LEU A 17 4.02 3.87 2.47
C LEU A 17 3.76 4.22 1.01
N GLU A 18 4.77 4.79 0.35
CA GLU A 18 4.77 4.96 -1.09
C GLU A 18 5.53 3.80 -1.75
N TYR A 19 4.85 3.06 -2.63
CA TYR A 19 5.49 2.11 -3.54
C TYR A 19 5.59 2.71 -4.94
N ARG A 20 6.81 3.00 -5.40
CA ARG A 20 7.10 3.42 -6.78
C ARG A 20 7.70 2.25 -7.57
N PRO A 21 7.02 1.74 -8.60
CA PRO A 21 7.53 0.65 -9.44
C PRO A 21 8.76 1.09 -10.25
N HIS A 22 9.58 0.11 -10.64
CA HIS A 22 10.93 0.16 -11.21
C HIS A 22 11.07 0.81 -12.61
N ALA A 23 10.41 1.94 -12.87
CA ALA A 23 10.48 2.63 -14.17
C ALA A 23 11.37 3.89 -14.20
N ASN A 24 11.82 4.40 -13.04
CA ASN A 24 12.63 5.63 -12.98
C ASN A 24 13.94 5.42 -12.22
N LYS A 25 15.07 5.86 -12.80
CA LYS A 25 16.45 5.67 -12.31
C LYS A 25 16.74 6.32 -10.95
N THR A 26 15.84 7.14 -10.41
CA THR A 26 15.92 7.67 -9.06
C THR A 26 15.38 6.68 -8.05
N ARG A 27 16.28 5.94 -7.37
CA ARG A 27 16.02 5.15 -6.16
C ARG A 27 15.56 6.07 -5.02
N GLN A 28 14.32 6.54 -5.04
CA GLN A 28 13.75 7.24 -3.91
C GLN A 28 13.19 6.20 -2.93
N PRO A 29 13.67 6.16 -1.67
CA PRO A 29 13.15 5.26 -0.66
C PRO A 29 11.68 5.58 -0.37
N PRO A 30 10.91 4.62 0.17
CA PRO A 30 9.53 4.87 0.59
C PRO A 30 9.48 6.05 1.56
N VAL A 31 8.57 7.00 1.31
CA VAL A 31 8.35 8.14 2.21
C VAL A 31 7.61 7.66 3.45
N VAL A 32 8.26 7.73 4.62
CA VAL A 32 7.71 7.32 5.92
C VAL A 32 7.43 8.58 6.75
N LEU A 33 6.15 8.89 6.98
CA LEU A 33 5.74 9.91 7.95
C LEU A 33 5.48 9.26 9.31
N ILE A 34 6.09 9.76 10.39
CA ILE A 34 5.93 9.24 11.75
C ILE A 34 5.38 10.34 12.67
N GLY A 35 4.11 10.21 13.08
CA GLY A 35 3.51 11.09 14.10
C GLY A 35 3.72 10.55 15.52
N LYS A 36 4.08 11.42 16.48
CA LYS A 36 4.15 11.09 17.92
C LYS A 36 2.84 11.33 18.69
N HIS A 37 1.93 12.14 18.13
CA HIS A 37 0.62 12.49 18.67
C HIS A 37 -0.48 12.22 17.62
N GLU A 38 -1.75 12.29 18.01
CA GLU A 38 -2.83 12.43 17.03
C GLU A 38 -2.51 13.62 16.13
N LEU A 39 -2.60 13.41 14.82
CA LEU A 39 -2.31 14.45 13.84
C LEU A 39 -3.35 15.56 14.03
N GLU A 40 -2.89 16.80 14.21
CA GLU A 40 -3.81 17.94 14.25
C GLU A 40 -4.65 18.00 12.98
N GLU A 41 -5.89 18.48 13.09
CA GLU A 41 -6.85 18.45 11.98
C GLU A 41 -6.31 19.15 10.72
N GLY A 42 -5.52 20.22 10.88
CA GLY A 42 -4.82 20.89 9.78
C GLY A 42 -3.79 20.01 9.08
N LEU A 43 -2.97 19.29 9.85
CA LEU A 43 -1.96 18.36 9.32
C LEU A 43 -2.59 17.12 8.69
N VAL A 44 -3.72 16.64 9.22
CA VAL A 44 -4.51 15.57 8.59
C VAL A 44 -5.02 16.02 7.23
N LYS A 45 -5.62 17.21 7.14
CA LYS A 45 -6.13 17.76 5.87
C LYS A 45 -5.01 17.96 4.85
N GLU A 46 -3.87 18.48 5.26
CA GLU A 46 -2.70 18.64 4.38
C GLU A 46 -2.15 17.29 3.91
N THR A 47 -2.04 16.32 4.82
CA THR A 47 -1.61 14.96 4.49
C THR A 47 -2.59 14.31 3.52
N ASP A 48 -3.89 14.37 3.78
CA ASP A 48 -4.91 13.78 2.92
C ASP A 48 -4.94 14.45 1.54
N ALA A 49 -4.73 15.78 1.47
CA ALA A 49 -4.60 16.50 0.21
C ALA A 49 -3.36 16.05 -0.58
N ALA A 50 -2.20 15.93 0.07
CA ALA A 50 -0.98 15.43 -0.55
C ALA A 50 -1.13 13.96 -1.00
N LEU A 51 -1.79 13.13 -0.20
CA LEU A 51 -2.09 11.74 -0.54
C LEU A 51 -3.00 11.67 -1.77
N ALA A 52 -4.06 12.48 -1.83
CA ALA A 52 -4.95 12.49 -2.98
C ALA A 52 -4.22 12.97 -4.24
N TYR A 53 -3.43 14.05 -4.13
CA TYR A 53 -2.67 14.62 -5.26
C TYR A 53 -1.67 13.64 -5.86
N HIS A 54 -0.99 12.85 -5.03
CA HIS A 54 -0.01 11.84 -5.48
C HIS A 54 -0.61 10.43 -5.63
N GLU A 55 -1.94 10.31 -5.56
CA GLU A 55 -2.69 9.04 -5.61
C GLU A 55 -2.19 8.00 -4.59
N LEU A 56 -1.69 8.42 -3.43
CA LEU A 56 -1.08 7.55 -2.44
C LEU A 56 -2.12 6.85 -1.56
N ILE A 57 -1.72 5.68 -1.03
CA ILE A 57 -2.53 4.89 -0.11
C ILE A 57 -1.92 4.98 1.28
N LYS A 58 -2.73 5.41 2.24
CA LYS A 58 -2.37 5.46 3.65
C LYS A 58 -2.48 4.05 4.25
N VAL A 59 -1.42 3.61 4.92
CA VAL A 59 -1.40 2.33 5.63
C VAL A 59 -1.20 2.59 7.12
N LYS A 60 -1.84 1.79 7.98
CA LYS A 60 -1.57 1.83 9.42
C LYS A 60 -0.61 0.70 9.77
N VAL A 61 0.57 1.05 10.25
CA VAL A 61 1.56 0.09 10.77
C VAL A 61 1.55 0.17 12.29
N ARG A 62 1.47 -0.98 12.96
CA ARG A 62 1.50 -1.08 14.43
C ARG A 62 2.88 -1.55 14.90
N GLY A 63 3.34 -1.05 16.04
CA GLY A 63 4.57 -1.49 16.69
C GLY A 63 4.67 -0.91 18.10
N ALA A 64 5.39 -1.60 18.99
CA ALA A 64 5.54 -1.21 20.39
C ALA A 64 6.29 0.13 20.56
N ASP A 65 7.26 0.38 19.68
CA ASP A 65 8.03 1.62 19.65
C ASP A 65 8.30 2.09 18.21
N ARG A 66 9.04 3.20 18.09
CA ARG A 66 9.39 3.80 16.79
C ARG A 66 10.23 2.85 15.93
N ASN A 67 11.17 2.12 16.51
CA ASN A 67 12.06 1.23 15.76
C ASN A 67 11.28 0.00 15.27
N ALA A 68 10.45 -0.60 16.14
CA ALA A 68 9.58 -1.71 15.78
C ALA A 68 8.61 -1.34 14.65
N MET A 69 8.08 -0.11 14.67
CA MET A 69 7.22 0.39 13.59
C MET A 69 7.96 0.60 12.27
N LEU A 70 9.16 1.18 12.32
CA LEU A 70 9.99 1.37 11.14
C LEU A 70 10.35 0.02 10.51
N GLU A 71 10.72 -0.95 11.34
CA GLU A 71 11.00 -2.31 10.89
C GLU A 71 9.76 -2.95 10.24
N ALA A 72 8.60 -2.88 10.88
CA ALA A 72 7.35 -3.40 10.34
C ALA A 72 6.96 -2.74 9.00
N ALA A 73 7.13 -1.42 8.89
CA ALA A 73 6.90 -0.68 7.65
C ALA A 73 7.85 -1.09 6.53
N MET A 74 9.14 -1.23 6.84
CA MET A 74 10.14 -1.68 5.87
C MET A 74 9.91 -3.12 5.43
N ASN A 75 9.49 -4.00 6.34
CA ASN A 75 9.14 -5.37 6.01
C ASN A 75 7.92 -5.43 5.10
N MET A 76 6.87 -4.66 5.39
CA MET A 76 5.71 -4.54 4.52
C MET A 76 6.08 -3.99 3.13
N ALA A 77 6.94 -2.96 3.06
CA ALA A 77 7.41 -2.43 1.78
C ALA A 77 8.19 -3.48 0.97
N LYS A 78 9.03 -4.29 1.62
CA LYS A 78 9.74 -5.42 0.99
C LYS A 78 8.76 -6.49 0.51
N GLU A 79 7.75 -6.84 1.29
CA GLU A 79 6.72 -7.81 0.89
C GLU A 79 5.96 -7.34 -0.35
N ILE A 80 5.53 -6.08 -0.38
CA ILE A 80 4.89 -5.46 -1.55
C ILE A 80 5.84 -5.50 -2.76
N GLY A 81 7.11 -5.14 -2.56
CA GLY A 81 8.12 -5.13 -3.62
C GLY A 81 8.51 -6.49 -4.18
N ARG A 82 8.11 -7.59 -3.54
CA ARG A 82 8.30 -8.96 -4.04
C ARG A 82 7.18 -9.42 -4.97
N ASN A 83 6.10 -8.65 -5.09
CA ASN A 83 4.98 -8.95 -6.00
C ASN A 83 5.22 -8.36 -7.40
N ALA A 84 4.43 -8.82 -8.38
CA ALA A 84 4.48 -8.32 -9.75
C ALA A 84 4.27 -6.79 -9.79
N PRO A 85 5.22 -6.00 -10.31
CA PRO A 85 5.11 -4.53 -10.34
C PRO A 85 3.83 -4.03 -11.01
N LEU A 86 3.37 -4.68 -12.08
CA LEU A 86 2.10 -4.32 -12.75
C LEU A 86 0.88 -4.70 -11.91
N GLY A 87 0.93 -5.81 -11.18
CA GLY A 87 -0.12 -6.22 -10.25
C GLY A 87 -0.28 -5.23 -9.08
N VAL A 88 0.83 -4.80 -8.47
CA VAL A 88 0.82 -3.82 -7.37
C VAL A 88 0.27 -2.47 -7.85
N GLN A 89 0.69 -2.01 -9.04
CA GLN A 89 0.16 -0.77 -9.63
C GLN A 89 -1.34 -0.85 -9.91
N SER A 90 -1.79 -1.97 -10.49
CA SER A 90 -3.20 -2.22 -10.77
C SER A 90 -4.03 -2.20 -9.49
N ALA A 91 -3.56 -2.88 -8.43
CA ALA A 91 -4.21 -2.86 -7.12
C ALA A 91 -4.31 -1.45 -6.53
N LYS A 92 -3.25 -0.64 -6.63
CA LYS A 92 -3.25 0.77 -6.20
C LYS A 92 -4.33 1.58 -6.95
N GLN A 93 -4.38 1.45 -8.27
CA GLN A 93 -5.34 2.16 -9.11
C GLN A 93 -6.78 1.75 -8.81
N VAL A 94 -7.03 0.45 -8.62
CA VAL A 94 -8.34 -0.06 -8.21
C VAL A 94 -8.76 0.53 -6.87
N MET A 95 -7.89 0.50 -5.85
CA MET A 95 -8.21 1.02 -4.53
C MET A 95 -8.52 2.52 -4.56
N ASN A 96 -7.79 3.31 -5.34
CA ASN A 96 -8.06 4.74 -5.49
C ASN A 96 -9.37 5.00 -6.26
N TYR A 97 -9.60 4.27 -7.36
CA TYR A 97 -10.82 4.42 -8.15
C TYR A 97 -12.05 4.08 -7.31
N CYS A 98 -12.03 2.99 -6.55
CA CYS A 98 -13.19 2.49 -5.81
C CYS A 98 -13.62 3.37 -4.62
N ARG A 99 -12.80 4.32 -4.18
CA ARG A 99 -13.05 5.11 -2.95
C ARG A 99 -14.41 5.83 -2.97
N ASP A 100 -14.78 6.38 -4.12
CA ASP A 100 -15.97 7.21 -4.30
C ASP A 100 -16.89 6.68 -5.42
N LYS A 101 -16.87 5.35 -5.65
CA LYS A 101 -17.59 4.70 -6.75
C LYS A 101 -18.57 3.66 -6.24
N SER A 102 -19.58 3.38 -7.06
CA SER A 102 -20.49 2.27 -6.77
C SER A 102 -19.74 0.94 -6.82
N ILE A 103 -20.22 -0.07 -6.11
CA ILE A 103 -19.66 -1.44 -6.18
C ILE A 103 -19.64 -1.94 -7.62
N ARG A 104 -20.69 -1.63 -8.40
CA ARG A 104 -20.79 -2.02 -9.81
C ARG A 104 -19.67 -1.41 -10.65
N ASP A 105 -19.43 -0.11 -10.51
CA ASP A 105 -18.35 0.58 -11.23
C ASP A 105 -16.98 0.06 -10.79
N GLY A 106 -16.79 -0.18 -9.50
CA GLY A 106 -15.58 -0.77 -8.95
C GLY A 106 -15.26 -2.14 -9.55
N LEU A 107 -16.25 -3.03 -9.62
CA LEU A 107 -16.09 -4.36 -10.23
C LEU A 107 -15.80 -4.28 -11.73
N ASN A 108 -16.46 -3.38 -12.46
CA ASN A 108 -16.17 -3.14 -13.87
C ASN A 108 -14.74 -2.65 -14.07
N TYR A 109 -14.27 -1.75 -13.19
CA TYR A 109 -12.90 -1.22 -13.24
C TYR A 109 -11.86 -2.31 -12.92
N VAL A 110 -12.12 -3.16 -11.92
CA VAL A 110 -11.29 -4.33 -11.60
C VAL A 110 -11.17 -5.25 -12.82
N ALA A 111 -12.29 -5.59 -13.47
CA ALA A 111 -12.31 -6.45 -14.65
C ALA A 111 -11.50 -5.86 -15.80
N ALA A 112 -11.65 -4.56 -16.06
CA ALA A 112 -10.89 -3.85 -17.08
C ALA A 112 -9.39 -3.87 -16.78
N ARG A 113 -9.00 -3.54 -15.55
CA ARG A 113 -7.59 -3.52 -15.11
C ARG A 113 -6.94 -4.90 -15.15
N ASN A 114 -7.64 -5.94 -14.68
CA ASN A 114 -7.16 -7.32 -14.75
C ASN A 114 -6.95 -7.76 -16.21
N SER A 115 -7.89 -7.41 -17.10
CA SER A 115 -7.77 -7.73 -18.53
C SER A 115 -6.55 -7.08 -19.17
N GLN A 116 -6.18 -5.86 -18.75
CA GLN A 116 -5.00 -5.17 -19.26
C GLN A 116 -3.70 -5.89 -18.89
N ILE A 117 -3.58 -6.38 -17.65
CA ILE A 117 -2.34 -7.02 -17.17
C ILE A 117 -2.27 -8.53 -17.46
N LEU A 118 -3.37 -9.15 -17.88
CA LEU A 118 -3.47 -10.61 -18.07
C LEU A 118 -2.43 -11.16 -19.06
N ARG A 119 -2.05 -10.37 -20.07
CA ARG A 119 -1.06 -10.75 -21.09
C ARG A 119 0.37 -10.33 -20.75
N SER A 120 0.61 -9.80 -19.55
CA SER A 120 1.94 -9.40 -19.12
C SER A 120 2.86 -10.61 -18.93
N ALA A 121 4.17 -10.38 -19.12
CA ALA A 121 5.19 -11.39 -18.84
C ALA A 121 5.20 -11.78 -17.36
N ASP A 122 4.90 -10.85 -16.45
CA ASP A 122 4.79 -11.13 -15.02
C ASP A 122 3.67 -12.14 -14.68
N VAL A 123 2.53 -12.11 -15.38
CA VAL A 123 1.46 -13.10 -15.19
C VAL A 123 1.91 -14.47 -15.69
N ILE A 124 2.54 -14.53 -16.87
CA ILE A 124 3.08 -15.79 -17.42
C ILE A 124 4.14 -16.38 -16.48
N GLU A 125 5.03 -15.53 -15.94
CA GLU A 125 6.04 -15.90 -14.97
C GLU A 125 5.43 -16.39 -13.65
N ALA A 126 4.38 -15.72 -13.14
CA ALA A 126 3.68 -16.16 -11.95
C ALA A 126 3.15 -17.60 -12.11
N PHE A 127 2.46 -17.88 -13.23
CA PHE A 127 1.97 -19.22 -13.54
C PHE A 127 3.11 -20.23 -13.68
N THR A 128 4.16 -19.86 -14.40
CA THR A 128 5.32 -20.73 -14.64
C THR A 128 6.05 -21.08 -13.33
N ALA A 129 6.34 -20.08 -12.51
CA ALA A 129 6.99 -20.25 -11.21
C ALA A 129 6.15 -21.11 -10.26
N PHE A 130 4.83 -20.92 -10.27
CA PHE A 130 3.89 -21.74 -9.50
C PHE A 130 3.94 -23.21 -9.91
N MET A 131 3.86 -23.50 -11.22
CA MET A 131 3.96 -24.87 -11.74
C MET A 131 5.32 -25.52 -11.42
N GLN A 132 6.39 -24.73 -11.45
CA GLN A 132 7.76 -25.17 -11.14
C GLN A 132 8.08 -25.19 -9.64
N LYS A 133 7.13 -24.81 -8.76
CA LYS A 133 7.32 -24.69 -7.30
C LYS A 133 8.53 -23.82 -6.90
N ARG A 134 8.81 -22.78 -7.66
CA ARG A 134 9.88 -21.82 -7.40
C ARG A 134 9.32 -20.43 -7.10
N LYS A 135 10.17 -19.54 -6.59
CA LYS A 135 9.81 -18.13 -6.44
C LYS A 135 9.78 -17.46 -7.82
N PRO A 136 8.77 -16.60 -8.10
CA PRO A 136 8.70 -15.86 -9.35
C PRO A 136 9.73 -14.72 -9.39
N GLU A 137 10.21 -14.43 -10.60
CA GLU A 137 11.10 -13.30 -10.89
C GLU A 137 10.41 -12.27 -11.77
N PHE A 138 9.73 -11.31 -11.12
CA PHE A 138 8.98 -10.28 -11.82
C PHE A 138 9.87 -9.19 -12.42
N LYS A 139 9.52 -8.75 -13.64
CA LYS A 139 10.26 -7.73 -14.41
C LYS A 139 9.42 -6.49 -14.71
N GLY A 140 8.12 -6.49 -14.39
CA GLY A 140 7.23 -5.34 -14.62
C GLY A 140 6.90 -5.13 -16.10
N LYS A 141 6.81 -6.22 -16.86
CA LYS A 141 6.53 -6.23 -18.31
C LYS A 141 5.41 -7.21 -18.62
#